data_AF-A0A9P8FTM7-F1
#
_entry.id   AF-A0A9P8FTM7-F1
#
_cell.length_a   1.000
_cell.length_b   1.000
_cell.length_c   1.000
_cell.angle_alpha   90.00
_cell.angle_beta   90.00
_cell.angle_gamma   90.00
#
_symmetry.space_group_name_H-M   'P 1'
#
loop_
_entity.id
_entity.type
_entity.pdbx_description
1 polymer ?
#
loop_
_entity_poly.entity_id
_entity_poly.type
_entity_poly.pdbx_seq_one_letter_code
_entity_poly.pdbx_strand_id
1 'polypeptide(L)'
;MSDLVEQCPLPELAEALRPYIKPREEVEEIRRGIHSLLSQYVQDRNVPISRVTLPTTQTSAQSALNSPFNGVRRAFVQALVARQKAQSQYDALKAELDLLQHTPSGKDNDEKQENPVAETVALIRQKQRRDKLLVIEKALDNLEKVRHNSRYADPDELLNAMQSQIPPPLAQQSQDESLADAQSHVFELQKAVLRAQSNLQTKSHTDTSQQPITEDWKRAYALRKARDDLIAWIEGELSRLSEDEEHMDPDMDVQGDNETESLDEIRITLQDLYSKYITSRERLVRVLNTPLKTNSDPVEPLLERQQSTNDNNESSNAALASKILPYIGILRSTAQEEAALMQHTSYLRRQITAVSAETEQLLVRLSDESHMVRPGTSHTAAWAEAARDARNGDKDVVHSHLVKGETSIGNVGEYLASA
;
A
#
# COMPACT_ATOMS: atom_id res chain seq x y z
N MET A 1 37.37 7.90 25.56
CA MET A 1 36.24 7.43 24.70
C MET A 1 34.88 7.66 25.35
N SER A 2 34.80 7.78 26.68
CA SER A 2 33.66 8.41 27.36
C SER A 2 33.45 9.87 26.92
N ASP A 3 34.48 10.50 26.37
CA ASP A 3 34.52 11.93 26.05
C ASP A 3 33.69 12.33 24.82
N LEU A 4 33.41 11.40 23.89
CA LEU A 4 32.60 11.68 22.69
C LEU A 4 31.09 11.57 22.94
N VAL A 5 30.68 10.90 24.03
CA VAL A 5 29.27 10.77 24.42
C VAL A 5 28.80 12.03 25.16
N GLU A 6 29.71 12.72 25.85
CA GLU A 6 29.41 13.97 26.59
C GLU A 6 29.26 15.21 25.68
N GLN A 7 29.63 15.11 24.40
CA GLN A 7 29.56 16.23 23.44
C GLN A 7 28.41 16.13 22.43
N CYS A 8 27.51 15.15 22.59
CA CYS A 8 26.28 15.08 21.80
C CYS A 8 25.18 15.93 22.45
N PRO A 9 24.52 16.84 21.70
CA PRO A 9 23.48 17.73 22.24
C PRO A 9 22.20 17.01 22.71
N LEU A 10 22.11 15.68 22.53
CA LEU A 10 20.97 14.84 22.89
C LEU A 10 21.46 13.50 23.49
N PRO A 11 21.50 13.36 24.83
CA PRO A 11 22.07 12.17 25.49
C PRO A 11 21.24 10.90 25.26
N GLU A 12 19.92 11.02 25.10
CA GLU A 12 19.01 9.90 24.82
C GLU A 12 19.27 9.27 23.44
N LEU A 13 19.60 10.09 22.44
CA LEU A 13 19.99 9.63 21.12
C LEU A 13 21.36 8.95 21.15
N ALA A 14 22.30 9.49 21.94
CA ALA A 14 23.61 8.88 22.11
C ALA A 14 23.52 7.50 22.79
N GLU A 15 22.60 7.33 23.74
CA GLU A 15 22.32 6.05 24.40
C GLU A 15 21.67 5.04 23.43
N ALA A 16 20.72 5.48 22.61
CA ALA A 16 20.09 4.64 21.58
C ALA A 16 21.07 4.22 20.46
N LEU A 17 22.02 5.08 20.11
CA LEU A 17 23.04 4.81 19.07
C LEU A 17 24.29 4.11 19.61
N ARG A 18 24.44 4.00 20.93
CA ARG A 18 25.55 3.31 21.59
C ARG A 18 25.83 1.88 21.09
N PRO A 19 24.83 1.05 20.72
CA PRO A 19 25.10 -0.28 20.16
C PRO A 19 25.66 -0.24 18.73
N TYR A 20 25.46 0.87 18.03
CA TYR A 20 25.78 1.04 16.61
C TYR A 20 27.05 1.86 16.37
N ILE A 21 27.50 2.63 17.37
CA ILE A 21 28.76 3.38 17.33
C ILE A 21 29.88 2.47 17.85
N LYS A 22 30.70 1.96 16.94
CA LYS A 22 31.86 1.12 17.25
C LYS A 22 33.18 1.87 17.08
N PRO A 23 34.22 1.54 17.86
CA PRO A 23 35.54 2.14 17.69
C PRO A 23 36.12 1.78 16.32
N ARG A 24 36.97 2.67 15.79
CA ARG A 24 37.56 2.54 14.46
C ARG A 24 38.25 1.19 14.25
N GLU A 25 38.91 0.68 15.29
CA GLU A 25 39.60 -0.61 15.27
C GLU A 25 38.63 -1.80 15.09
N GLU A 26 37.51 -1.82 15.82
CA GLU A 26 36.45 -2.82 15.64
C GLU A 26 35.82 -2.72 14.25
N VAL A 27 35.64 -1.50 13.72
CA VAL A 27 35.11 -1.30 12.37
C VAL A 27 36.07 -1.82 11.30
N GLU A 28 37.38 -1.61 11.48
CA GLU A 28 38.41 -2.15 10.58
C GLU A 28 38.52 -3.69 10.68
N GLU A 29 38.32 -4.27 11.85
CA GLU A 29 38.23 -5.73 12.04
C GLU A 29 36.98 -6.32 11.38
N ILE A 30 35.81 -5.71 11.60
CA ILE A 30 34.55 -6.09 10.94
C ILE A 30 34.70 -5.97 9.41
N ARG A 31 35.32 -4.89 8.91
CA ARG A 31 35.56 -4.69 7.48
C ARG A 31 36.48 -5.78 6.92
N ARG A 32 37.54 -6.15 7.63
CA ARG A 32 38.43 -7.27 7.26
C ARG A 32 37.69 -8.60 7.27
N GLY A 33 36.83 -8.85 8.26
CA GLY A 33 36.00 -10.07 8.34
C GLY A 33 34.98 -10.16 7.20
N ILE A 34 34.30 -9.06 6.87
CA ILE A 34 33.37 -8.98 5.74
C ILE A 34 34.11 -9.17 4.42
N HIS A 35 35.27 -8.54 4.25
CA HIS A 35 36.11 -8.69 3.07
C HIS A 35 36.60 -10.13 2.90
N SER A 36 36.99 -10.78 4.00
CA SER A 36 37.34 -12.21 4.03
C SER A 36 36.17 -13.09 3.59
N LEU A 37 34.97 -12.90 4.15
CA LEU A 37 33.78 -13.66 3.77
C LEU A 37 33.41 -13.42 2.29
N LEU A 38 33.36 -12.17 1.86
CA LEU A 38 33.11 -11.83 0.46
C LEU A 38 34.16 -12.46 -0.47
N SER A 39 35.43 -12.43 -0.10
CA SER A 39 36.50 -13.06 -0.90
C SER A 39 36.38 -14.59 -0.98
N GLN A 40 35.80 -15.24 0.03
CA GLN A 40 35.51 -16.68 0.00
C GLN A 40 34.32 -17.02 -0.90
N TYR A 41 33.29 -16.16 -0.93
CA TYR A 41 32.10 -16.35 -1.77
C TYR A 41 32.28 -15.91 -3.22
N VAL A 42 33.29 -15.07 -3.52
CA VAL A 42 33.55 -14.50 -4.86
C VAL A 42 34.72 -15.22 -5.56
N GLN A 43 34.85 -16.54 -5.39
CA GLN A 43 35.96 -17.31 -5.98
C GLN A 43 36.02 -17.34 -7.52
N ASP A 44 35.06 -16.75 -8.25
CA ASP A 44 35.17 -16.58 -9.70
C ASP A 44 35.86 -15.26 -10.08
N ARG A 45 37.15 -15.40 -10.38
CA ARG A 45 38.17 -14.35 -10.45
C ARG A 45 38.00 -13.20 -11.45
N ASN A 46 36.90 -13.05 -12.20
CA ASN A 46 36.83 -12.04 -13.27
C ASN A 46 35.48 -11.34 -13.49
N VAL A 47 34.54 -11.39 -12.54
CA VAL A 47 33.24 -10.72 -12.71
C VAL A 47 33.12 -9.51 -11.77
N PRO A 48 32.91 -8.28 -12.27
CA PRO A 48 32.69 -7.12 -11.43
C PRO A 48 31.42 -7.31 -10.59
N ILE A 49 31.51 -6.93 -9.31
CA ILE A 49 30.44 -7.10 -8.32
C ILE A 49 29.22 -6.26 -8.74
N SER A 50 28.30 -6.87 -9.47
CA SER A 50 26.96 -6.35 -9.75
C SER A 50 25.97 -7.02 -8.79
N ARG A 51 24.80 -6.40 -8.58
CA ARG A 51 23.72 -6.97 -7.73
C ARG A 51 23.24 -8.35 -8.19
N VAL A 52 23.64 -8.78 -9.40
CA VAL A 52 23.33 -10.07 -10.02
C VAL A 52 24.42 -11.14 -9.78
N THR A 53 25.67 -10.74 -9.47
CA THR A 53 26.83 -11.64 -9.33
C THR A 53 27.19 -11.94 -7.88
N LEU A 54 26.56 -11.26 -6.92
CA LEU A 54 26.35 -11.88 -5.62
C LEU A 54 25.50 -13.09 -5.90
N PRO A 55 25.99 -14.32 -5.70
CA PRO A 55 25.12 -15.44 -5.80
C PRO A 55 24.06 -15.18 -4.73
N THR A 56 22.84 -14.91 -5.18
CA THR A 56 21.62 -15.29 -4.45
C THR A 56 21.65 -16.81 -4.41
N THR A 57 22.70 -17.38 -3.79
CA THR A 57 22.66 -18.73 -3.32
C THR A 57 21.39 -18.72 -2.51
N GLN A 58 20.48 -19.58 -2.91
CA GLN A 58 19.66 -20.32 -1.98
C GLN A 58 20.65 -20.87 -0.95
N THR A 59 21.08 -20.02 -0.02
CA THR A 59 21.73 -20.45 1.19
C THR A 59 20.59 -21.20 1.82
N SER A 60 20.61 -22.53 1.66
CA SER A 60 19.71 -23.41 2.39
C SER A 60 19.63 -22.80 3.78
N ALA A 61 18.42 -22.44 4.19
CA ALA A 61 18.20 -21.58 5.35
C ALA A 61 18.89 -22.14 6.62
N GLN A 62 19.25 -23.42 6.58
CA GLN A 62 20.05 -24.19 7.53
C GLN A 62 21.55 -23.82 7.56
N SER A 63 22.18 -23.47 6.44
CA SER A 63 23.59 -23.04 6.40
C SER A 63 23.80 -21.64 6.99
N ALA A 64 22.81 -20.76 6.93
CA ALA A 64 22.84 -19.44 7.55
C ALA A 64 22.73 -19.49 9.10
N LEU A 65 22.15 -20.57 9.64
CA LEU A 65 22.04 -20.82 11.08
C LEU A 65 23.38 -21.27 11.71
N ASN A 66 24.31 -21.77 10.91
CA ASN A 66 25.63 -22.22 11.37
C ASN A 66 26.68 -21.10 11.41
N SER A 67 26.30 -19.87 11.03
CA SER A 67 27.15 -18.69 11.11
C SER A 67 27.01 -18.02 12.49
N PRO A 68 28.09 -17.48 13.10
CA PRO A 68 28.08 -16.94 14.46
C PRO A 68 27.40 -15.56 14.52
N PHE A 69 26.13 -15.49 14.15
CA PHE A 69 25.29 -14.31 14.35
C PHE A 69 24.64 -14.40 15.74
N ASN A 70 24.94 -13.44 16.62
CA ASN A 70 24.34 -13.33 17.94
C ASN A 70 23.23 -12.27 17.97
N GLY A 71 22.24 -12.46 18.86
CA GLY A 71 21.19 -11.47 19.16
C GLY A 71 20.16 -11.25 18.05
N VAL A 72 19.80 -9.98 17.81
CA VAL A 72 18.72 -9.54 16.89
C VAL A 72 18.93 -10.06 15.46
N ARG A 73 20.18 -10.14 15.01
CA ARG A 73 20.51 -10.63 13.67
C ARG A 73 20.16 -12.11 13.49
N ARG A 74 20.31 -12.93 14.54
CA ARG A 74 19.88 -14.34 14.54
C ARG A 74 18.37 -14.45 14.47
N ALA A 75 17.66 -13.64 15.25
CA ALA A 75 16.20 -13.59 15.22
C ALA A 75 15.68 -13.17 13.83
N PHE A 76 16.33 -12.20 13.18
CA PHE A 76 16.00 -11.78 11.82
C PHE A 76 16.22 -12.90 10.80
N VAL A 77 17.38 -13.57 10.83
CA VAL A 77 17.66 -14.72 9.96
C VAL A 77 16.63 -15.84 10.19
N GLN A 78 16.31 -16.15 11.45
CA GLN A 78 15.29 -17.13 11.80
C GLN A 78 13.89 -16.75 11.29
N ALA A 79 13.52 -15.47 11.36
CA ALA A 79 12.27 -14.96 10.82
C ALA A 79 12.22 -15.07 9.28
N LEU A 80 13.33 -14.81 8.59
CA LEU A 80 13.43 -15.02 7.15
C LEU A 80 13.27 -16.50 6.77
N VAL A 81 13.91 -17.41 7.52
CA VAL A 81 13.75 -18.86 7.33
C VAL A 81 12.28 -19.26 7.51
N ALA A 82 11.65 -18.79 8.59
CA ALA A 82 10.25 -19.08 8.87
C ALA A 82 9.31 -18.55 7.77
N ARG A 83 9.57 -17.34 7.27
CA ARG A 83 8.82 -16.74 6.17
C ARG A 83 8.96 -17.54 4.89
N GLN A 84 10.18 -17.94 4.53
CA GLN A 84 10.41 -18.76 3.33
C GLN A 84 9.69 -20.11 3.43
N LYS A 85 9.71 -20.74 4.61
CA LYS A 85 8.95 -21.96 4.88
C LYS A 85 7.45 -21.74 4.72
N ALA A 86 6.91 -20.68 5.33
CA ALA A 86 5.48 -20.35 5.22
C ALA A 86 5.07 -20.06 3.77
N GLN A 87 5.91 -19.38 3.00
CA GLN A 87 5.66 -19.10 1.59
C GLN A 87 5.65 -20.40 0.76
N SER A 88 6.61 -21.30 0.98
CA SER A 88 6.61 -22.60 0.29
C SER A 88 5.38 -23.45 0.61
N GLN A 89 4.88 -23.38 1.86
CA GLN A 89 3.63 -24.06 2.26
C GLN A 89 2.41 -23.41 1.60
N TYR A 90 2.37 -22.08 1.54
CA TYR A 90 1.30 -21.36 0.85
C TYR A 90 1.25 -21.70 -0.64
N ASP A 91 2.41 -21.69 -1.31
CA ASP A 91 2.52 -22.01 -2.73
C ASP A 91 2.11 -23.48 -3.00
N ALA A 92 2.46 -24.41 -2.10
CA ALA A 92 2.01 -25.81 -2.19
C ALA A 92 0.48 -25.94 -2.03
N LEU A 93 -0.11 -25.29 -1.01
CA LEU A 93 -1.56 -25.28 -0.81
C LEU A 93 -2.30 -24.62 -1.97
N LYS A 94 -1.73 -23.57 -2.55
CA LYS A 94 -2.27 -22.92 -3.73
C LYS A 94 -2.27 -23.87 -4.94
N ALA A 95 -1.17 -24.58 -5.16
CA ALA A 95 -1.09 -25.58 -6.22
C ALA A 95 -2.09 -26.74 -6.02
N GLU A 96 -2.32 -27.18 -4.77
CA GLU A 96 -3.36 -28.16 -4.45
C GLU A 96 -4.77 -27.63 -4.74
N LEU A 97 -5.03 -26.35 -4.44
CA LEU A 97 -6.32 -25.71 -4.70
C LEU A 97 -6.56 -25.55 -6.21
N ASP A 98 -5.54 -25.12 -6.96
CA ASP A 98 -5.60 -25.01 -8.41
C ASP A 98 -5.83 -26.39 -9.04
N LEU A 99 -5.22 -27.47 -8.51
CA LEU A 99 -5.47 -28.85 -8.96
C LEU A 99 -6.92 -29.28 -8.71
N LEU A 100 -7.50 -28.93 -7.56
CA LEU A 100 -8.90 -29.23 -7.22
C LEU A 100 -9.89 -28.42 -8.07
N GLN A 101 -9.54 -27.18 -8.43
CA GLN A 101 -10.36 -26.35 -9.33
C GLN A 101 -10.29 -26.83 -10.78
N HIS A 102 -9.15 -27.40 -11.20
CA HIS A 102 -8.94 -27.86 -12.57
C HIS A 102 -9.23 -29.35 -12.81
N THR A 103 -9.59 -30.15 -11.79
CA THR A 103 -10.19 -31.48 -12.02
C THR A 103 -11.52 -31.30 -12.76
N PRO A 104 -11.62 -31.69 -14.05
CA PRO A 104 -12.84 -31.48 -14.81
C PRO A 104 -13.93 -32.38 -14.24
N SER A 105 -14.96 -31.76 -13.66
CA SER A 105 -16.23 -32.43 -13.40
C SER A 105 -16.78 -32.92 -14.73
N GLY A 106 -16.55 -34.20 -15.03
CA GLY A 106 -17.11 -34.90 -16.17
C GLY A 106 -18.64 -34.90 -16.08
N LYS A 107 -19.26 -34.69 -17.25
CA LYS A 107 -20.68 -34.51 -17.51
C LYS A 107 -21.58 -35.63 -16.96
N ASP A 108 -22.78 -35.20 -16.57
CA ASP A 108 -24.09 -35.86 -16.62
C ASP A 108 -24.20 -37.32 -16.15
N ASN A 109 -24.93 -37.52 -15.04
CA ASN A 109 -26.04 -38.47 -15.00
C ASN A 109 -27.00 -38.10 -13.85
N ASP A 110 -28.28 -37.93 -14.21
CA ASP A 110 -29.42 -38.03 -13.31
C ASP A 110 -29.39 -39.38 -12.59
N GLU A 111 -29.45 -39.35 -11.26
CA GLU A 111 -30.29 -40.19 -10.39
C GLU A 111 -29.76 -40.08 -8.95
N LYS A 112 -30.60 -39.54 -8.05
CA LYS A 112 -30.53 -39.58 -6.57
C LYS A 112 -29.25 -40.20 -5.99
N GLN A 113 -28.15 -39.46 -6.02
CA GLN A 113 -27.09 -39.58 -5.04
C GLN A 113 -26.99 -38.24 -4.33
N GLU A 114 -27.24 -38.27 -3.02
CA GLU A 114 -26.95 -37.15 -2.13
C GLU A 114 -25.56 -36.63 -2.47
N ASN A 115 -25.48 -35.38 -2.94
CA ASN A 115 -24.23 -34.78 -3.41
C ASN A 115 -23.14 -34.99 -2.34
N PRO A 116 -22.13 -35.85 -2.54
CA PRO A 116 -21.09 -36.10 -1.53
C PRO A 116 -20.28 -34.82 -1.27
N VAL A 117 -20.27 -33.89 -2.23
CA VAL A 117 -19.73 -32.54 -2.07
C VAL A 117 -20.59 -31.70 -1.12
N ALA A 118 -21.92 -31.81 -1.17
CA ALA A 118 -22.80 -31.11 -0.23
C ALA A 118 -22.66 -31.69 1.19
N GLU A 119 -22.54 -33.01 1.32
CA GLU A 119 -22.29 -33.68 2.60
C GLU A 119 -20.92 -33.28 3.18
N THR A 120 -19.85 -33.30 2.37
CA THR A 120 -18.52 -32.87 2.83
C THR A 120 -18.47 -31.39 3.18
N VAL A 121 -19.15 -30.51 2.44
CA VAL A 121 -19.29 -29.09 2.79
C VAL A 121 -20.09 -28.92 4.08
N ALA A 122 -21.14 -29.70 4.30
CA ALA A 122 -21.90 -29.70 5.55
C ALA A 122 -21.02 -30.16 6.74
N LEU A 123 -20.22 -31.22 6.55
CA LEU A 123 -19.27 -31.70 7.55
C LEU A 123 -18.16 -30.69 7.85
N ILE A 124 -17.65 -29.98 6.84
CA ILE A 124 -16.66 -28.90 7.02
C ILE A 124 -17.28 -27.75 7.81
N ARG A 125 -18.50 -27.33 7.46
CA ARG A 125 -19.23 -26.29 8.22
C ARG A 125 -19.49 -26.72 9.66
N GLN A 126 -19.79 -28.00 9.89
CA GLN A 126 -19.97 -28.55 11.24
C GLN A 126 -18.66 -28.56 12.03
N LYS A 127 -17.53 -28.94 11.41
CA LYS A 127 -16.20 -28.87 12.04
C LYS A 127 -15.83 -27.43 12.39
N GLN A 128 -16.04 -26.49 11.49
CA GLN A 128 -15.82 -25.07 11.75
C GLN A 128 -16.70 -24.53 12.89
N ARG A 129 -17.96 -24.96 12.99
CA ARG A 129 -18.83 -24.61 14.13
C ARG A 129 -18.30 -25.20 15.43
N ARG A 130 -17.85 -26.45 15.42
CA ARG A 130 -17.25 -27.11 16.58
C ARG A 130 -15.98 -26.41 17.04
N ASP A 131 -15.11 -26.01 16.12
CA ASP A 131 -13.88 -25.31 16.45
C ASP A 131 -14.17 -23.93 17.05
N LYS A 132 -15.16 -23.21 16.50
CA LYS A 132 -15.65 -21.95 17.11
C LYS A 132 -16.18 -22.17 18.53
N LEU A 133 -16.96 -23.23 18.74
CA LEU A 133 -17.46 -23.58 20.07
C LEU A 133 -16.32 -23.95 21.03
N LEU A 134 -15.28 -24.66 20.58
CA LEU A 134 -14.09 -24.95 21.38
C LEU A 134 -13.31 -23.68 21.75
N VAL A 135 -13.24 -22.68 20.87
CA VAL A 135 -12.64 -21.38 21.23
C VAL A 135 -13.47 -20.68 22.30
N ILE A 136 -14.79 -20.71 22.20
CA ILE A 136 -15.70 -20.14 23.20
C ILE A 136 -15.58 -20.90 24.53
N GLU A 137 -15.56 -22.24 24.51
CA GLU A 137 -15.36 -23.09 25.68
C GLU A 137 -14.01 -22.79 26.33
N LYS A 138 -12.92 -22.71 25.55
CA LYS A 138 -11.60 -22.32 26.06
C LYS A 138 -11.59 -20.90 26.65
N ALA A 139 -12.33 -19.97 26.05
CA ALA A 139 -12.48 -18.62 26.59
C ALA A 139 -13.28 -18.63 27.91
N LEU A 140 -14.35 -19.43 28.00
CA LEU A 140 -15.13 -19.62 29.22
C LEU A 140 -14.31 -20.32 30.31
N ASP A 141 -13.53 -21.35 29.98
CA ASP A 141 -12.57 -22.00 30.89
C ASP A 141 -11.52 -21.00 31.38
N ASN A 142 -11.04 -20.12 30.51
CA ASN A 142 -10.10 -19.07 30.91
C ASN A 142 -10.77 -18.06 31.84
N LEU A 143 -12.02 -17.66 31.57
CA LEU A 143 -12.79 -16.80 32.45
C LEU A 143 -13.10 -17.47 33.79
N GLU A 144 -13.35 -18.78 33.80
CA GLU A 144 -13.56 -19.55 35.03
C GLU A 144 -12.27 -19.66 35.84
N LYS A 145 -11.13 -19.94 35.19
CA LYS A 145 -9.81 -19.91 35.83
C LYS A 145 -9.48 -18.53 36.39
N VAL A 146 -9.83 -17.47 35.66
CA VAL A 146 -9.69 -16.08 36.14
C VAL A 146 -10.65 -15.84 37.30
N ARG A 147 -11.90 -16.33 37.27
CA ARG A 147 -12.89 -16.20 38.37
C ARG A 147 -12.44 -16.91 39.65
N HIS A 148 -11.79 -18.07 39.54
CA HIS A 148 -11.22 -18.78 40.69
C HIS A 148 -9.97 -18.09 41.25
N ASN A 149 -9.21 -17.37 40.40
CA ASN A 149 -8.08 -16.52 40.81
C ASN A 149 -8.50 -15.10 41.26
N SER A 150 -9.73 -14.69 40.98
CA SER A 150 -10.25 -13.31 41.11
C SER A 150 -11.33 -13.16 42.19
N ARG A 151 -11.36 -14.01 43.22
CA ARG A 151 -12.25 -13.79 44.38
C ARG A 151 -11.95 -12.48 45.16
N TYR A 152 -10.98 -11.67 44.74
CA TYR A 152 -10.56 -10.42 45.39
C TYR A 152 -10.23 -9.24 44.45
N ALA A 153 -10.59 -9.26 43.15
CA ALA A 153 -10.29 -8.12 42.26
C ALA A 153 -11.57 -7.43 41.74
N ASP A 154 -11.59 -6.10 41.86
CA ASP A 154 -12.66 -5.19 41.48
C ASP A 154 -12.89 -5.27 39.95
N PRO A 155 -14.15 -5.36 39.46
CA PRO A 155 -14.44 -5.57 38.04
C PRO A 155 -13.88 -4.48 37.12
N ASP A 156 -13.61 -3.27 37.63
CA ASP A 156 -13.03 -2.16 36.88
C ASP A 156 -11.51 -2.31 36.64
N GLU A 157 -10.78 -3.01 37.50
CA GLU A 157 -9.35 -3.26 37.29
C GLU A 157 -9.12 -4.38 36.26
N LEU A 158 -10.03 -5.34 36.18
CA LEU A 158 -10.00 -6.42 35.18
C LEU A 158 -10.31 -5.91 33.76
N LEU A 159 -11.23 -4.95 33.64
CA LEU A 159 -11.61 -4.34 32.37
C LEU A 159 -10.45 -3.49 31.81
N ASN A 160 -9.78 -2.74 32.69
CA ASN A 160 -8.56 -2.00 32.35
C ASN A 160 -7.37 -2.91 32.01
N ALA A 161 -7.20 -4.04 32.70
CA ALA A 161 -6.16 -5.02 32.38
C ALA A 161 -6.38 -5.66 30.99
N MET A 162 -7.62 -5.93 30.61
CA MET A 162 -7.96 -6.39 29.25
C MET A 162 -7.80 -5.30 28.19
N GLN A 163 -8.13 -4.04 28.50
CA GLN A 163 -7.91 -2.90 27.60
C GLN A 163 -6.42 -2.60 27.37
N SER A 164 -5.55 -2.90 28.34
CA SER A 164 -4.10 -2.71 28.20
C SER A 164 -3.42 -3.68 27.22
N GLN A 165 -4.07 -4.78 26.84
CA GLN A 165 -3.56 -5.74 25.85
C GLN A 165 -4.11 -5.51 24.43
N ILE A 166 -4.94 -4.49 24.25
CA ILE A 166 -5.43 -4.03 22.95
C ILE A 166 -4.74 -2.69 22.66
N PRO A 167 -3.96 -2.55 21.57
CA PRO A 167 -3.42 -1.24 21.19
C PRO A 167 -4.58 -0.25 21.02
N PRO A 168 -4.51 0.94 21.64
CA PRO A 168 -5.63 1.87 21.61
C PRO A 168 -5.89 2.34 20.17
N PRO A 169 -7.15 2.46 19.71
CA PRO A 169 -7.44 3.26 18.54
C PRO A 169 -7.04 4.71 18.85
N LEU A 170 -6.33 5.34 17.93
CA LEU A 170 -5.89 6.73 18.06
C LEU A 170 -7.06 7.60 18.52
N ALA A 171 -6.84 8.33 19.61
CA ALA A 171 -7.74 9.35 20.10
C ALA A 171 -8.03 10.36 18.98
N GLN A 172 -9.23 10.30 18.41
CA GLN A 172 -9.76 11.31 17.50
C GLN A 172 -10.35 12.53 18.23
N GLN A 173 -10.31 12.58 19.57
CA GLN A 173 -10.99 13.64 20.32
C GLN A 173 -10.14 14.87 20.66
N SER A 174 -8.84 14.88 20.38
CA SER A 174 -7.99 16.08 20.57
C SER A 174 -7.44 16.65 19.25
N GLN A 175 -7.80 16.06 18.10
CA GLN A 175 -7.33 16.54 16.81
C GLN A 175 -8.25 17.61 16.22
N ASP A 176 -9.54 17.67 16.55
CA ASP A 176 -10.45 18.65 15.94
C ASP A 176 -10.14 20.10 16.34
N GLU A 177 -9.76 20.38 17.59
CA GLU A 177 -9.34 21.74 17.98
C GLU A 177 -7.99 22.13 17.33
N SER A 178 -7.02 21.21 17.28
CA SER A 178 -5.73 21.47 16.63
C SER A 178 -5.85 21.61 15.11
N LEU A 179 -6.83 20.96 14.48
CA LEU A 179 -7.09 21.04 13.04
C LEU A 179 -7.86 22.33 12.72
N ALA A 180 -8.78 22.75 13.59
CA ALA A 180 -9.44 24.05 13.49
C ALA A 180 -8.46 25.23 13.67
N ASP A 181 -7.53 25.14 14.61
CA ASP A 181 -6.45 26.13 14.78
C ASP A 181 -5.44 26.10 13.62
N ALA A 182 -5.10 24.92 13.10
CA ALA A 182 -4.27 24.84 11.89
C ALA A 182 -4.97 25.46 10.67
N GLN A 183 -6.29 25.26 10.53
CA GLN A 183 -7.08 25.86 9.45
C GLN A 183 -7.20 27.38 9.61
N SER A 184 -7.34 27.90 10.84
CA SER A 184 -7.39 29.34 11.11
C SER A 184 -6.05 30.00 10.75
N HIS A 185 -4.92 29.40 11.11
CA HIS A 185 -3.59 29.86 10.74
C HIS A 185 -3.33 29.78 9.22
N VAL A 186 -3.84 28.74 8.54
CA VAL A 186 -3.77 28.64 7.07
C VAL A 186 -4.57 29.77 6.43
N PHE A 187 -5.75 30.11 6.97
CA PHE A 187 -6.56 31.22 6.45
C PHE A 187 -5.89 32.58 6.70
N GLU A 188 -5.25 32.78 7.84
CA GLU A 188 -4.43 33.98 8.11
C GLU A 188 -3.23 34.07 7.16
N LEU A 189 -2.56 32.95 6.89
CA LEU A 189 -1.46 32.89 5.93
C LEU A 189 -1.95 33.22 4.51
N GLN A 190 -3.05 32.63 4.07
CA GLN A 190 -3.67 32.92 2.76
C GLN A 190 -4.04 34.40 2.67
N LYS A 191 -4.60 34.99 3.72
CA LYS A 191 -4.90 36.42 3.79
C LYS A 191 -3.64 37.29 3.75
N ALA A 192 -2.57 36.88 4.42
CA ALA A 192 -1.29 37.56 4.38
C ALA A 192 -0.62 37.47 3.00
N VAL A 193 -0.70 36.32 2.33
CA VAL A 193 -0.20 36.11 0.97
C VAL A 193 -0.98 36.94 -0.03
N LEU A 194 -2.32 36.99 0.07
CA LEU A 194 -3.14 37.84 -0.79
C LEU A 194 -2.84 39.33 -0.60
N ARG A 195 -2.61 39.78 0.65
CA ARG A 195 -2.15 41.16 0.92
C ARG A 195 -0.74 41.42 0.39
N ALA A 196 0.16 40.46 0.49
CA ALA A 196 1.51 40.59 -0.06
C ALA A 196 1.47 40.65 -1.59
N GLN A 197 0.62 39.84 -2.23
CA GLN A 197 0.41 39.82 -3.67
C GLN A 197 -0.23 41.13 -4.16
N SER A 198 -1.25 41.65 -3.48
CA SER A 198 -1.84 42.94 -3.82
C SER A 198 -0.83 44.08 -3.65
N ASN A 199 -0.01 44.05 -2.58
CA ASN A 199 1.03 45.04 -2.36
C ASN A 199 2.15 44.98 -3.42
N LEU A 200 2.49 43.79 -3.91
CA LEU A 200 3.42 43.60 -5.03
C LEU A 200 2.84 44.13 -6.35
N GLN A 201 1.56 43.89 -6.62
CA GLN A 201 0.88 44.43 -7.80
C GLN A 201 0.76 45.96 -7.77
N THR A 202 0.57 46.57 -6.59
CA THR A 202 0.58 48.04 -6.48
C THR A 202 1.98 48.64 -6.62
N LYS A 203 3.03 47.92 -6.21
CA LYS A 203 4.43 48.38 -6.34
C LYS A 203 5.02 48.16 -7.73
N SER A 204 4.52 47.20 -8.51
CA SER A 204 4.96 46.99 -9.90
C SER A 204 4.52 48.09 -10.87
N HIS A 205 3.67 49.03 -10.44
CA HIS A 205 3.19 50.13 -11.28
C HIS A 205 3.89 51.49 -11.02
N THR A 206 4.73 51.61 -10.00
CA THR A 206 5.35 52.92 -9.67
C THR A 206 6.87 52.97 -9.79
N ASP A 207 7.57 51.86 -9.99
CA ASP A 207 9.03 51.89 -10.17
C ASP A 207 9.46 51.03 -11.37
N THR A 208 9.41 51.59 -12.58
CA THR A 208 10.32 51.15 -13.63
C THR A 208 10.76 52.34 -14.46
N SER A 209 11.79 53.01 -13.94
CA SER A 209 12.70 53.82 -14.71
C SER A 209 13.32 52.96 -15.83
N GLN A 210 13.02 53.34 -17.07
CA GLN A 210 13.88 53.31 -18.25
C GLN A 210 14.83 52.10 -18.41
N GLN A 211 14.41 51.09 -19.19
CA GLN A 211 15.24 50.34 -20.16
C GLN A 211 14.39 49.34 -21.00
N PRO A 212 14.86 48.84 -22.16
CA PRO A 212 14.00 48.38 -23.26
C PRO A 212 13.51 46.93 -23.06
N ILE A 213 12.44 46.76 -22.28
CA ILE A 213 11.82 45.44 -21.99
C ILE A 213 10.68 45.11 -22.98
N THR A 214 10.42 45.97 -23.97
CA THR A 214 9.23 45.87 -24.82
C THR A 214 9.17 44.63 -25.72
N GLU A 215 10.30 44.01 -26.06
CA GLU A 215 10.32 42.83 -26.96
C GLU A 215 10.28 41.50 -26.20
N ASP A 216 10.92 41.41 -25.03
CA ASP A 216 10.90 40.17 -24.23
C ASP A 216 9.54 39.89 -23.62
N TRP A 217 8.80 40.92 -23.19
CA TRP A 217 7.43 40.72 -22.69
C TRP A 217 6.48 40.32 -23.82
N LYS A 218 6.64 40.88 -25.03
CA LYS A 218 5.86 40.48 -26.21
C LYS A 218 6.16 39.05 -26.61
N ARG A 219 7.43 38.63 -26.54
CA ARG A 219 7.85 37.24 -26.81
C ARG A 219 7.30 36.27 -25.75
N ALA A 220 7.37 36.63 -24.48
CA ALA A 220 6.79 35.83 -23.40
C ALA A 220 5.26 35.74 -23.53
N TYR A 221 4.60 36.83 -23.92
CA TYR A 221 3.16 36.87 -24.18
C TYR A 221 2.77 36.02 -25.40
N ALA A 222 3.52 36.11 -26.50
CA ALA A 222 3.30 35.30 -27.69
C ALA A 222 3.50 33.80 -27.42
N LEU A 223 4.53 33.43 -26.64
CA LEU A 223 4.75 32.04 -26.22
C LEU A 223 3.65 31.53 -25.30
N ARG A 224 3.16 32.37 -24.39
CA ARG A 224 2.05 32.03 -23.51
C ARG A 224 0.77 31.81 -24.31
N LYS A 225 0.48 32.70 -25.27
CA LYS A 225 -0.65 32.56 -26.18
C LYS A 225 -0.54 31.29 -27.05
N ALA A 226 0.64 31.01 -27.60
CA ALA A 226 0.86 29.78 -28.37
C ALA A 226 0.68 28.52 -27.51
N ARG A 227 1.11 28.55 -26.25
CA ARG A 227 0.86 27.45 -25.29
C ARG A 227 -0.63 27.27 -25.03
N ASP A 228 -1.34 28.37 -24.76
CA ASP A 228 -2.76 28.33 -24.44
C ASP A 228 -3.59 27.87 -25.67
N ASP A 229 -3.21 28.28 -26.88
CA ASP A 229 -3.80 27.80 -28.15
C ASP A 229 -3.54 26.30 -28.38
N LEU A 230 -2.34 25.80 -28.03
CA LEU A 230 -1.99 24.38 -28.15
C LEU A 230 -2.76 23.54 -27.11
N ILE A 231 -2.93 24.06 -25.90
CA ILE A 231 -3.77 23.44 -24.87
C ILE A 231 -5.22 23.36 -25.35
N ALA A 232 -5.78 24.46 -25.86
CA ALA A 232 -7.14 24.47 -26.40
C ALA A 232 -7.31 23.51 -27.59
N TRP A 233 -6.28 23.39 -28.43
CA TRP A 233 -6.29 22.40 -29.52
C TRP A 233 -6.24 20.96 -29.02
N ILE A 234 -5.38 20.65 -28.04
CA ILE A 234 -5.32 19.32 -27.41
C ILE A 234 -6.63 19.00 -26.70
N GLU A 235 -7.18 19.95 -25.94
CA GLU A 235 -8.46 19.78 -25.25
C GLU A 235 -9.61 19.59 -26.24
N GLY A 236 -9.60 20.29 -27.38
CA GLY A 236 -10.57 20.08 -28.46
C GLY A 236 -10.42 18.74 -29.17
N GLU A 237 -9.20 18.23 -29.31
CA GLU A 237 -8.95 16.92 -29.89
C GLU A 237 -9.30 15.79 -28.91
N LEU A 238 -9.02 15.99 -27.61
CA LEU A 238 -9.43 15.08 -26.54
C LEU A 238 -10.96 15.06 -26.37
N SER A 239 -11.65 16.21 -26.52
CA SER A 239 -13.11 16.23 -26.46
C SER A 239 -13.75 15.51 -27.63
N ARG A 240 -13.13 15.58 -28.82
CA ARG A 240 -13.56 14.80 -30.00
C ARG A 240 -13.34 13.30 -29.79
N LEU A 241 -12.22 12.90 -29.21
CA LEU A 241 -11.94 11.49 -28.88
C LEU A 241 -12.90 10.95 -27.81
N SER A 242 -13.31 11.77 -26.84
CA SER A 242 -14.31 11.34 -25.85
C SER A 242 -15.73 11.24 -26.41
N GLU A 243 -16.08 12.06 -27.41
CA GLU A 243 -17.42 12.06 -28.02
C GLU A 243 -17.59 10.87 -29.01
N ASP A 244 -16.49 10.41 -29.62
CA ASP A 244 -16.44 9.20 -30.48
C ASP A 244 -16.54 7.88 -29.67
N GLU A 245 -16.25 7.88 -28.36
CA GLU A 245 -16.46 6.72 -27.49
C GLU A 245 -17.91 6.64 -26.95
N GLU A 246 -18.70 7.73 -27.02
CA GLU A 246 -20.04 7.82 -26.43
C GLU A 246 -21.20 7.55 -27.44
N HIS A 247 -20.89 7.34 -28.73
CA HIS A 247 -21.89 7.01 -29.78
C HIS A 247 -21.93 5.52 -30.18
N MET A 248 -21.32 4.63 -29.41
CA MET A 248 -21.51 3.18 -29.60
C MET A 248 -22.77 2.70 -28.87
N ASP A 249 -23.95 3.11 -29.38
CA ASP A 249 -25.22 2.48 -29.04
C ASP A 249 -25.20 0.99 -29.49
N PRO A 250 -25.63 0.03 -28.65
CA PRO A 250 -25.55 -1.39 -28.93
C PRO A 250 -26.75 -1.88 -29.74
N ASP A 251 -27.01 -1.27 -30.89
CA ASP A 251 -28.08 -1.70 -31.80
C ASP A 251 -27.76 -1.29 -33.25
N MET A 252 -26.66 -1.82 -33.79
CA MET A 252 -26.42 -1.89 -35.22
C MET A 252 -25.99 -3.31 -35.56
N ASP A 253 -26.84 -3.98 -36.33
CA ASP A 253 -26.56 -5.20 -37.08
C ASP A 253 -25.17 -5.08 -37.76
N VAL A 254 -24.14 -5.65 -37.13
CA VAL A 254 -22.87 -5.92 -37.82
C VAL A 254 -23.11 -7.19 -38.61
N GLN A 255 -23.65 -6.97 -39.79
CA GLN A 255 -23.56 -7.82 -40.94
C GLN A 255 -22.13 -8.35 -41.03
N GLY A 256 -21.98 -9.66 -40.80
CA GLY A 256 -20.68 -10.30 -40.71
C GLY A 256 -19.91 -10.21 -42.01
N ASP A 257 -18.82 -9.45 -42.00
CA ASP A 257 -17.64 -9.77 -42.79
C ASP A 257 -16.60 -10.37 -41.85
N ASN A 258 -16.72 -11.69 -41.68
CA ASN A 258 -15.60 -12.52 -41.30
C ASN A 258 -14.59 -12.50 -42.47
N GLU A 259 -13.80 -11.43 -42.60
CA GLU A 259 -12.49 -11.60 -43.21
C GLU A 259 -11.68 -12.42 -42.21
N THR A 260 -11.50 -13.70 -42.55
CA THR A 260 -10.47 -14.53 -41.95
C THR A 260 -9.13 -13.82 -42.16
N GLU A 261 -8.70 -12.98 -41.21
CA GLU A 261 -7.30 -12.59 -41.10
C GLU A 261 -6.50 -13.87 -41.23
N SER A 262 -5.73 -13.96 -42.30
CA SER A 262 -5.00 -15.17 -42.65
C SER A 262 -4.17 -15.57 -41.45
N LEU A 263 -4.19 -16.84 -41.05
CA LEU A 263 -3.36 -17.34 -39.94
C LEU A 263 -1.89 -16.94 -40.08
N ASP A 264 -1.44 -16.63 -41.30
CA ASP A 264 -0.12 -16.14 -41.59
C ASP A 264 0.10 -14.67 -41.19
N GLU A 265 -0.92 -13.80 -41.26
CA GLU A 265 -0.85 -12.42 -40.77
C GLU A 265 -0.76 -12.38 -39.24
N ILE A 266 -1.53 -13.23 -38.57
CA ILE A 266 -1.44 -13.40 -37.10
C ILE A 266 -0.07 -13.93 -36.69
N ARG A 267 0.53 -14.85 -37.47
CA ARG A 267 1.89 -15.33 -37.21
C ARG A 267 2.94 -14.25 -37.41
N ILE A 268 2.82 -13.43 -38.46
CA ILE A 268 3.75 -12.33 -38.72
C ILE A 268 3.66 -11.27 -37.62
N THR A 269 2.45 -10.90 -37.18
CA THR A 269 2.25 -9.94 -36.08
C THR A 269 2.77 -10.50 -34.75
N LEU A 270 2.53 -11.79 -34.45
CA LEU A 270 3.07 -12.44 -33.25
C LEU A 270 4.60 -12.49 -33.27
N GLN A 271 5.20 -12.78 -34.44
CA GLN A 271 6.65 -12.79 -34.61
C GLN A 271 7.24 -11.38 -34.42
N ASP A 272 6.60 -10.35 -34.95
CA ASP A 272 7.01 -8.96 -34.76
C ASP A 272 6.92 -8.56 -33.29
N LEU A 273 5.82 -8.87 -32.59
CA LEU A 273 5.67 -8.64 -31.15
C LEU A 273 6.73 -9.37 -30.33
N TYR A 274 7.03 -10.62 -30.66
CA TYR A 274 8.05 -11.39 -29.96
C TYR A 274 9.46 -10.84 -30.22
N SER A 275 9.72 -10.34 -31.44
CA SER A 275 10.98 -9.66 -31.77
C SER A 275 11.17 -8.35 -30.99
N LYS A 276 10.09 -7.56 -30.85
CA LYS A 276 10.06 -6.36 -30.00
C LYS A 276 10.30 -6.70 -28.53
N TYR A 277 9.69 -7.78 -28.04
CA TYR A 277 9.94 -8.28 -26.70
C TYR A 277 11.41 -8.68 -26.49
N ILE A 278 12.00 -9.47 -27.39
CA ILE A 278 13.41 -9.87 -27.30
C ILE A 278 14.33 -8.66 -27.32
N THR A 279 14.15 -7.72 -28.27
CA THR A 279 14.99 -6.52 -28.38
C THR A 279 14.87 -5.62 -27.14
N SER A 280 13.67 -5.49 -26.57
CA SER A 280 13.48 -4.77 -25.30
C SER A 280 14.21 -5.45 -24.13
N ARG A 281 14.17 -6.79 -24.07
CA ARG A 281 14.82 -7.58 -23.02
C ARG A 281 16.34 -7.55 -23.17
N GLU A 282 16.86 -7.63 -24.39
CA GLU A 282 18.28 -7.46 -24.66
C GLU A 282 18.76 -6.06 -24.30
N ARG A 283 17.97 -5.01 -24.59
CA ARG A 283 18.27 -3.64 -24.18
C ARG A 283 18.31 -3.52 -22.66
N LEU A 284 17.35 -4.12 -21.96
CA LEU A 284 17.29 -4.15 -20.50
C LEU A 284 18.50 -4.89 -19.92
N VAL A 285 18.84 -6.07 -20.46
CA VAL A 285 20.03 -6.84 -20.08
C VAL A 285 21.30 -6.04 -20.34
N ARG A 286 21.40 -5.31 -21.46
CA ARG A 286 22.53 -4.42 -21.74
C ARG A 286 22.62 -3.27 -20.73
N VAL A 287 21.51 -2.65 -20.34
CA VAL A 287 21.48 -1.58 -19.32
C VAL A 287 21.82 -2.12 -17.92
N LEU A 288 21.42 -3.36 -17.61
CA LEU A 288 21.77 -4.01 -16.35
C LEU A 288 23.22 -4.49 -16.30
N ASN A 289 23.75 -4.94 -17.44
CA ASN A 289 25.12 -5.44 -17.58
C ASN A 289 26.13 -4.37 -17.97
N THR A 290 25.70 -3.14 -18.29
CA THR A 290 26.64 -2.02 -18.36
C THR A 290 27.25 -1.87 -16.98
N PRO A 291 28.56 -2.18 -16.81
CA PRO A 291 29.22 -1.90 -15.55
C PRO A 291 29.04 -0.42 -15.31
N LEU A 292 28.61 -0.05 -14.10
CA LEU A 292 28.72 1.32 -13.63
C LEU A 292 30.22 1.62 -13.59
N LYS A 293 30.80 1.98 -14.74
CA LYS A 293 32.14 2.53 -14.84
C LYS A 293 32.07 3.88 -14.14
N THR A 294 32.19 3.84 -12.81
CA THR A 294 32.80 4.92 -12.06
C THR A 294 34.26 4.96 -12.50
N ASN A 295 34.52 5.46 -13.72
CA ASN A 295 35.79 6.07 -14.04
C ASN A 295 35.82 7.42 -13.32
N SER A 296 35.83 7.36 -11.99
CA SER A 296 36.38 8.39 -11.15
C SER A 296 37.75 7.82 -10.81
N ASP A 297 38.76 8.23 -11.55
CA ASP A 297 40.13 8.11 -11.06
C ASP A 297 40.17 8.65 -9.63
N PRO A 298 40.90 8.01 -8.70
CA PRO A 298 41.14 8.60 -7.41
C PRO A 298 42.04 9.81 -7.65
N VAL A 299 41.45 11.00 -7.72
CA VAL A 299 42.19 12.25 -7.61
C VAL A 299 42.77 12.29 -6.20
N GLU A 300 44.01 11.85 -6.11
CA GLU A 300 44.92 12.06 -5.00
C GLU A 300 44.91 13.57 -4.65
N PRO A 301 44.51 13.98 -3.44
CA PRO A 301 44.54 15.39 -3.09
C PRO A 301 45.99 15.80 -2.87
N LEU A 302 46.54 16.52 -3.85
CA LEU A 302 47.78 17.26 -3.70
C LEU A 302 47.62 18.23 -2.52
N LEU A 303 48.27 17.92 -1.41
CA LEU A 303 48.48 18.85 -0.31
C LEU A 303 49.43 19.95 -0.77
N GLU A 304 48.90 21.01 -1.36
CA GLU A 304 49.64 22.25 -1.50
C GLU A 304 49.05 23.31 -0.57
N ARG A 305 49.68 23.34 0.62
CA ARG A 305 49.60 24.41 1.60
C ARG A 305 50.02 25.72 0.91
N GLN A 306 49.05 26.59 0.63
CA GLN A 306 49.30 28.02 0.63
C GLN A 306 48.38 28.70 1.65
N GLN A 307 49.02 29.08 2.75
CA GLN A 307 48.51 30.09 3.66
C GLN A 307 48.52 31.42 2.89
N SER A 308 47.35 32.00 2.68
CA SER A 308 47.22 33.45 2.63
C SER A 308 45.89 33.85 3.24
N THR A 309 46.03 34.71 4.23
CA THR A 309 45.02 35.31 5.07
C THR A 309 44.24 36.38 4.32
N ASN A 310 42.97 36.55 4.71
CA ASN A 310 42.04 37.65 4.45
C ASN A 310 41.19 37.53 3.15
N ASP A 311 39.93 37.11 3.29
CA ASP A 311 38.81 38.06 3.45
C ASP A 311 37.49 37.34 3.78
N ASN A 312 36.67 38.03 4.57
CA ASN A 312 35.54 37.50 5.33
C ASN A 312 34.27 37.23 4.48
N ASN A 313 33.57 36.16 4.86
CA ASN A 313 32.16 35.83 4.62
C ASN A 313 31.66 35.39 3.24
N GLU A 314 32.24 35.79 2.10
CA GLU A 314 31.73 35.32 0.79
C GLU A 314 32.19 33.91 0.38
N SER A 315 33.37 33.49 0.85
CA SER A 315 33.94 32.16 0.54
C SER A 315 33.21 31.00 1.23
N SER A 316 32.52 31.26 2.34
CA SER A 316 31.76 30.23 3.07
C SER A 316 30.53 29.75 2.29
N ASN A 317 29.84 30.66 1.60
CA ASN A 317 28.68 30.36 0.77
C ASN A 317 29.10 29.68 -0.54
N ALA A 318 30.23 30.07 -1.14
CA ALA A 318 30.79 29.37 -2.30
C ALA A 318 31.28 27.94 -1.96
N ALA A 319 31.86 27.75 -0.77
CA ALA A 319 32.25 26.44 -0.25
C ALA A 319 31.04 25.55 0.13
N LEU A 320 29.93 26.14 0.59
CA LEU A 320 28.68 25.42 0.80
C LEU A 320 27.98 25.11 -0.53
N ALA A 321 27.90 26.06 -1.46
CA ALA A 321 27.31 25.86 -2.78
C ALA A 321 28.04 24.76 -3.58
N SER A 322 29.37 24.71 -3.52
CA SER A 322 30.18 23.63 -4.12
C SER A 322 29.96 22.27 -3.44
N LYS A 323 29.64 22.23 -2.14
CA LYS A 323 29.26 21.00 -1.42
C LYS A 323 27.83 20.55 -1.73
N ILE A 324 26.91 21.45 -2.06
CA ILE A 324 25.48 21.16 -2.28
C ILE A 324 25.17 20.90 -3.76
N LEU A 325 25.96 21.47 -4.69
CA LEU A 325 25.83 21.29 -6.14
C LEU A 325 25.69 19.82 -6.60
N PRO A 326 26.47 18.86 -6.06
CA PRO A 326 26.31 17.45 -6.42
C PRO A 326 24.95 16.85 -6.01
N TYR A 327 24.31 17.40 -4.98
CA TYR A 327 23.05 16.90 -4.43
C TYR A 327 21.80 17.59 -5.02
N ILE A 328 21.96 18.68 -5.78
CA ILE A 328 20.84 19.40 -6.41
C ILE A 328 20.01 18.49 -7.34
N GLY A 329 20.65 17.58 -8.07
CA GLY A 329 19.94 16.62 -8.92
C GLY A 329 19.01 15.70 -8.13
N ILE A 330 19.48 15.23 -6.97
CA ILE A 330 18.73 14.36 -6.05
C ILE A 330 17.64 15.16 -5.33
N LEU A 331 17.94 16.39 -4.87
CA LEU A 331 16.93 17.27 -4.27
C LEU A 331 15.83 17.62 -5.26
N ARG A 332 16.18 17.84 -6.53
CA ARG A 332 15.19 18.11 -7.57
C ARG A 332 14.35 16.87 -7.90
N SER A 333 14.96 15.68 -7.99
CA SER A 333 14.19 14.46 -8.25
C SER A 333 13.25 14.15 -7.10
N THR A 334 13.71 14.28 -5.86
CA THR A 334 12.88 14.09 -4.65
C THR A 334 11.76 15.12 -4.55
N ALA A 335 12.00 16.39 -4.84
CA ALA A 335 10.94 17.40 -4.91
C ALA A 335 9.91 17.12 -6.02
N GLN A 336 10.35 16.58 -7.16
CA GLN A 336 9.45 16.17 -8.24
C GLN A 336 8.63 14.93 -7.87
N GLU A 337 9.23 13.96 -7.20
CA GLU A 337 8.55 12.79 -6.66
C GLU A 337 7.52 13.17 -5.58
N GLU A 338 7.86 14.11 -4.70
CA GLU A 338 6.94 14.64 -3.69
C GLU A 338 5.73 15.32 -4.35
N ALA A 339 5.96 16.18 -5.35
CA ALA A 339 4.89 16.83 -6.09
C ALA A 339 3.99 15.81 -6.81
N ALA A 340 4.57 14.77 -7.41
CA ALA A 340 3.83 13.69 -8.05
C ALA A 340 2.99 12.89 -7.04
N LEU A 341 3.55 12.56 -5.88
CA LEU A 341 2.84 11.90 -4.78
C LEU A 341 1.70 12.76 -4.24
N MET A 342 1.89 14.06 -4.08
CA MET A 342 0.83 14.98 -3.70
C MET A 342 -0.31 15.00 -4.73
N GLN A 343 0.02 15.01 -6.03
CA GLN A 343 -0.99 14.92 -7.07
C GLN A 343 -1.75 13.58 -7.01
N HIS A 344 -1.05 12.45 -6.90
CA HIS A 344 -1.68 11.13 -6.78
C HIS A 344 -2.58 11.01 -5.54
N THR A 345 -2.12 11.48 -4.39
CA THR A 345 -2.94 11.46 -3.16
C THR A 345 -4.16 12.35 -3.28
N SER A 346 -4.05 13.52 -3.93
CA SER A 346 -5.20 14.39 -4.21
C SER A 346 -6.20 13.75 -5.17
N TYR A 347 -5.72 13.05 -6.21
CA TYR A 347 -6.55 12.32 -7.16
C TYR A 347 -7.29 11.17 -6.49
N LEU A 348 -6.59 10.34 -5.71
CA LEU A 348 -7.20 9.22 -4.98
C LEU A 348 -8.25 9.70 -3.98
N ARG A 349 -8.01 10.81 -3.26
CA ARG A 349 -9.02 11.39 -2.36
C ARG A 349 -10.27 11.80 -3.13
N ARG A 350 -10.13 12.47 -4.27
CA ARG A 350 -11.27 12.84 -5.12
C ARG A 350 -12.02 11.62 -5.61
N GLN A 351 -11.30 10.59 -6.05
CA GLN A 351 -11.92 9.35 -6.52
C GLN A 351 -12.66 8.62 -5.40
N ILE A 352 -12.09 8.55 -4.19
CA ILE A 352 -12.75 7.97 -3.01
C ILE A 352 -14.02 8.76 -2.67
N THR A 353 -13.97 10.10 -2.67
CA THR A 353 -15.15 10.93 -2.40
C THR A 353 -16.23 10.79 -3.49
N ALA A 354 -15.82 10.66 -4.76
CA ALA A 354 -16.75 10.45 -5.86
C ALA A 354 -17.46 9.09 -5.72
N VAL A 355 -16.70 8.03 -5.50
CA VAL A 355 -17.25 6.68 -5.28
C VAL A 355 -18.10 6.63 -4.01
N SER A 356 -17.67 7.29 -2.92
CA SER A 356 -18.48 7.31 -1.70
C SER A 356 -19.82 8.01 -1.93
N ALA A 357 -19.82 9.15 -2.62
CA ALA A 357 -21.06 9.86 -2.98
C ALA A 357 -21.97 9.02 -3.89
N GLU A 358 -21.39 8.31 -4.86
CA GLU A 358 -22.14 7.38 -5.73
C GLU A 358 -22.74 6.22 -4.92
N THR A 359 -21.96 5.61 -4.01
CA THR A 359 -22.47 4.54 -3.15
C THR A 359 -23.57 5.03 -2.21
N GLU A 360 -23.47 6.25 -1.67
CA GLU A 360 -24.52 6.85 -0.85
C GLU A 360 -25.78 7.10 -1.68
N GLN A 361 -25.65 7.59 -2.91
CA GLN A 361 -26.78 7.79 -3.83
C GLN A 361 -27.46 6.46 -4.17
N LEU A 362 -26.68 5.41 -4.45
CA LEU A 362 -27.22 4.07 -4.70
C LEU A 362 -27.92 3.51 -3.46
N LEU A 363 -27.38 3.71 -2.25
CA LEU A 363 -28.04 3.30 -1.01
C LEU A 363 -29.35 4.05 -0.77
N VAL A 364 -29.41 5.35 -1.07
CA VAL A 364 -30.65 6.12 -1.02
C VAL A 364 -31.67 5.55 -2.00
N ARG A 365 -31.28 5.33 -3.26
CA ARG A 365 -32.16 4.76 -4.28
C ARG A 365 -32.69 3.37 -3.88
N LEU A 366 -31.81 2.49 -3.39
CA LEU A 366 -32.21 1.17 -2.88
C LEU A 366 -33.12 1.30 -1.66
N SER A 367 -32.96 2.32 -0.84
CA SER A 367 -33.84 2.57 0.31
C SER A 367 -35.22 3.06 -0.13
N ASP A 368 -35.30 3.85 -1.20
CA ASP A 368 -36.54 4.33 -1.77
C ASP A 368 -37.28 3.22 -2.54
N GLU A 369 -36.55 2.29 -3.16
CA GLU A 369 -37.11 1.10 -3.82
C GLU A 369 -37.50 -0.02 -2.83
N SER A 370 -36.86 -0.06 -1.65
CA SER A 370 -37.13 -1.08 -0.64
C SER A 370 -38.33 -0.73 0.23
N HIS A 371 -39.34 -1.60 0.25
CA HIS A 371 -40.47 -1.48 1.19
C HIS A 371 -40.11 -1.86 2.64
N MET A 372 -38.89 -2.33 2.89
CA MET A 372 -38.47 -2.77 4.24
C MET A 372 -37.82 -1.65 5.06
N VAL A 373 -37.33 -0.60 4.39
CA VAL A 373 -36.63 0.51 5.03
C VAL A 373 -37.44 1.79 4.77
N ARG A 374 -37.40 2.75 5.72
CA ARG A 374 -38.11 4.02 5.52
C ARG A 374 -37.45 4.81 4.38
N PRO A 375 -38.21 5.38 3.44
CA PRO A 375 -37.65 6.16 2.35
C PRO A 375 -36.89 7.38 2.88
N GLY A 376 -35.78 7.73 2.24
CA GLY A 376 -34.91 8.83 2.65
C GLY A 376 -33.93 8.54 3.80
N THR A 377 -33.81 7.30 4.29
CA THR A 377 -32.73 6.94 5.23
C THR A 377 -31.55 6.31 4.50
N SER A 378 -30.55 7.11 4.14
CA SER A 378 -29.26 6.62 3.60
C SER A 378 -28.40 5.86 4.63
N HIS A 379 -28.81 5.89 5.90
CA HIS A 379 -28.02 5.36 6.99
C HIS A 379 -28.05 3.84 7.02
N THR A 380 -26.87 3.22 6.94
CA THR A 380 -26.64 1.78 7.09
C THR A 380 -27.22 1.23 8.41
N ALA A 381 -27.34 2.08 9.43
CA ALA A 381 -28.01 1.75 10.69
C ALA A 381 -29.50 1.39 10.51
N ALA A 382 -30.22 2.09 9.63
CA ALA A 382 -31.64 1.84 9.37
C ALA A 382 -31.84 0.49 8.65
N TRP A 383 -30.94 0.15 7.72
CA TRP A 383 -30.89 -1.19 7.11
C TRP A 383 -30.60 -2.28 8.13
N ALA A 384 -29.69 -2.03 9.08
CA ALA A 384 -29.36 -2.98 10.14
C ALA A 384 -30.50 -3.16 11.17
N GLU A 385 -31.35 -2.15 11.35
CA GLU A 385 -32.57 -2.24 12.17
C GLU A 385 -33.67 -3.00 11.43
N ALA A 386 -33.97 -2.63 10.19
CA ALA A 386 -34.95 -3.33 9.35
C ALA A 386 -34.60 -4.83 9.17
N ALA A 387 -33.32 -5.17 8.99
CA ALA A 387 -32.87 -6.56 8.93
C ALA A 387 -33.05 -7.30 10.25
N ARG A 388 -32.92 -6.62 11.40
CA ARG A 388 -33.20 -7.20 12.72
C ARG A 388 -34.70 -7.43 12.90
N ASP A 389 -35.52 -6.48 12.49
CA ASP A 389 -36.98 -6.58 12.60
C ASP A 389 -37.53 -7.69 11.71
N ALA A 390 -37.07 -7.77 10.46
CA ALA A 390 -37.40 -8.86 9.54
C ALA A 390 -37.04 -10.23 10.14
N ARG A 391 -35.83 -10.35 10.69
CA ARG A 391 -35.35 -11.58 11.32
C ARG A 391 -36.19 -11.97 12.54
N ASN A 392 -36.67 -10.99 13.31
CA ASN A 392 -37.55 -11.27 14.45
C ASN A 392 -38.94 -11.69 13.98
N GLY A 393 -39.50 -11.03 12.96
CA GLY A 393 -40.76 -11.44 12.34
C GLY A 393 -40.70 -12.89 11.81
N ASP A 394 -39.62 -13.25 11.12
CA ASP A 394 -39.43 -14.62 10.63
C ASP A 394 -39.33 -15.64 11.76
N LYS A 395 -38.65 -15.31 12.86
CA LYS A 395 -38.57 -16.18 14.04
C LYS A 395 -39.96 -16.41 14.64
N ASP A 396 -40.77 -15.37 14.75
CA ASP A 396 -42.12 -15.48 15.33
C ASP A 396 -43.03 -16.33 14.44
N VAL A 397 -42.94 -16.14 13.11
CA VAL A 397 -43.66 -16.97 12.13
C VAL A 397 -43.22 -18.43 12.24
N VAL A 398 -41.92 -18.71 12.21
CA VAL A 398 -41.38 -20.07 12.34
C VAL A 398 -41.78 -20.70 13.68
N HIS A 399 -41.70 -19.95 14.78
CA HIS A 399 -42.11 -20.43 16.10
C HIS A 399 -43.60 -20.76 16.12
N SER A 400 -44.46 -19.91 15.55
CA SER A 400 -45.89 -20.19 15.46
C SER A 400 -46.20 -21.44 14.63
N HIS A 401 -45.45 -21.68 13.54
CA HIS A 401 -45.58 -22.89 12.73
C HIS A 401 -45.10 -24.14 13.46
N LEU A 402 -44.02 -24.02 14.23
CA LEU A 402 -43.48 -25.10 15.04
C LEU A 402 -44.47 -25.51 16.13
N VAL A 403 -45.05 -24.56 16.85
CA VAL A 403 -46.09 -24.84 17.87
C VAL A 403 -47.34 -25.47 17.25
N LYS A 404 -47.78 -24.99 16.07
CA LYS A 404 -48.88 -25.62 15.33
C LYS A 404 -48.53 -27.05 14.88
N GLY A 405 -47.28 -27.30 14.51
CA GLY A 405 -46.77 -28.62 14.17
C GLY A 405 -46.76 -29.56 15.37
N GLU A 406 -46.21 -29.11 16.51
CA GLU A 406 -46.15 -29.89 17.75
C GLU A 406 -47.54 -30.23 18.29
N THR A 407 -48.48 -29.28 18.27
CA THR A 407 -49.87 -29.53 18.67
C THR A 407 -50.58 -30.51 17.72
N SER A 408 -50.32 -30.43 16.42
CA SER A 408 -50.83 -31.41 15.45
C SER A 408 -50.28 -32.82 15.68
N ILE A 409 -48.96 -32.94 15.94
CA ILE A 409 -48.31 -34.22 16.25
C ILE A 409 -48.81 -34.79 17.58
N GLY A 410 -48.95 -33.94 18.61
CA GLY A 410 -49.50 -34.33 19.91
C GLY A 410 -50.90 -34.91 19.80
N ASN A 411 -51.78 -34.24 19.04
CA ASN A 411 -53.13 -34.73 18.79
C ASN A 411 -53.11 -36.11 18.09
N VAL A 412 -52.26 -36.31 17.07
CA VAL A 412 -52.11 -37.61 16.41
C VAL A 412 -51.60 -38.69 17.39
N GLY A 413 -50.67 -38.34 18.27
CA GLY A 413 -50.18 -39.23 19.33
C GLY A 413 -51.29 -39.68 20.28
N GLU A 414 -52.19 -38.78 20.68
CA GLU A 414 -53.35 -39.12 21.52
C GLU A 414 -54.35 -40.04 20.81
N TYR A 415 -54.62 -39.80 19.52
CA TYR A 415 -55.47 -40.69 18.72
C TYR A 415 -54.88 -42.10 18.57
N LEU A 416 -53.54 -42.21 18.45
CA LEU A 416 -52.85 -43.51 18.35
C LEU A 416 -52.74 -44.22 19.71
N ALA A 417 -52.72 -43.50 20.82
CA ALA A 417 -52.70 -44.08 22.16
C ALA A 417 -54.09 -44.54 22.65
N SER A 418 -55.16 -44.02 22.04
CA SER A 418 -56.55 -44.38 22.35
C SER A 418 -57.13 -45.47 21.43
N ALA A 419 -56.39 -45.91 20.41
CA ALA A 419 -56.71 -47.02 19.52
C ALA A 419 -55.95 -48.28 19.96
#